data_AF-A0A5M3XAU5-F1
#
_entry.id   AF-A0A5M3XAU5-F1
#
_cell.length_a   1.000
_cell.length_b   1.000
_cell.length_c   1.000
_cell.angle_alpha   90.00
_cell.angle_beta   90.00
_cell.angle_gamma   90.00
#
_symmetry.space_group_name_H-M   'P 1'
#
loop_
_entity.id
_entity.type
_entity.pdbx_description
1 polymer ?
#
loop_
_entity_poly.entity_id
_entity_poly.type
_entity_poly.pdbx_seq_one_letter_code
_entity_poly.pdbx_strand_id
1 'polypeptide(L)' 'MRTLKRAAAALATTAVAITTFAVLTGPAQARPNEWYPCKVDGKWYWCMDL' A
#
# COMPACT_ATOMS: atom_id res chain seq x y z
N MET A 1 28.54 19.50 7.52
CA MET A 1 27.11 19.86 7.37
C MET A 1 26.48 19.43 6.03
N ARG A 2 27.16 19.55 4.87
CA ARG A 2 26.59 19.15 3.56
C ARG A 2 26.24 17.65 3.44
N THR A 3 27.09 16.78 3.96
CA THR A 3 26.89 15.32 3.99
C THR A 3 25.70 14.91 4.87
N LEU A 4 25.54 15.54 6.03
CA LEU A 4 24.39 15.36 6.91
C LEU A 4 23.06 15.77 6.24
N LYS A 5 23.05 16.88 5.50
CA LYS A 5 21.85 17.32 4.75
C LYS A 5 21.48 16.33 3.64
N ARG A 6 22.47 15.76 2.93
CA ARG A 6 22.23 14.74 1.89
C ARG A 6 21.72 13.42 2.48
N ALA A 7 22.28 13.00 3.61
CA ALA A 7 21.82 11.80 4.32
C ALA A 7 20.37 11.96 4.81
N ALA A 8 20.02 13.12 5.39
CA ALA A 8 18.65 13.40 5.81
C ALA A 8 17.66 13.42 4.63
N ALA A 9 18.05 14.00 3.49
CA ALA A 9 17.22 14.00 2.28
C ALA A 9 17.02 12.57 1.72
N ALA A 10 18.05 11.74 1.74
CA ALA A 10 17.97 10.34 1.32
C ALA A 10 17.05 9.51 2.24
N LEU A 11 17.14 9.70 3.56
CA LEU A 11 16.28 9.02 4.53
C LEU A 11 14.81 9.46 4.43
N ALA A 12 14.57 10.75 4.19
CA ALA A 12 13.21 11.26 3.99
C ALA A 12 12.57 10.67 2.72
N THR A 13 13.33 10.57 1.64
CA THR A 13 12.83 10.02 0.37
C THR A 13 12.57 8.52 0.46
N THR A 14 13.42 7.74 1.12
CA THR A 14 13.14 6.31 1.36
C THR A 14 11.94 6.10 2.27
N ALA A 15 11.80 6.89 3.34
CA ALA A 15 10.63 6.79 4.23
C ALA A 15 9.31 7.06 3.47
N VAL A 16 9.27 8.11 2.66
CA VAL A 16 8.10 8.44 1.84
C VAL A 16 7.82 7.37 0.80
N ALA A 17 8.86 6.82 0.15
CA ALA A 17 8.70 5.73 -0.81
C ALA A 17 8.11 4.48 -0.14
N ILE A 18 8.67 4.05 1.00
CA ILE A 18 8.19 2.87 1.72
C ILE A 18 6.73 3.04 2.14
N THR A 19 6.34 4.22 2.65
CA THR A 19 4.95 4.46 3.04
C THR A 19 4.00 4.49 1.84
N THR A 20 4.41 5.10 0.71
CA THR A 20 3.56 5.10 -0.51
C THR A 20 3.39 3.70 -1.07
N PHE A 21 4.48 2.93 -1.21
CA PHE A 21 4.37 1.56 -1.71
C PHE A 21 3.57 0.67 -0.77
N ALA A 22 3.78 0.74 0.55
CA ALA A 22 2.99 -0.03 1.51
C ALA A 22 1.48 0.27 1.42
N VAL A 23 1.10 1.53 1.20
CA VAL A 23 -0.31 1.94 1.02
C VAL A 23 -0.86 1.47 -0.33
N LEU A 24 -0.05 1.50 -1.40
CA LEU A 24 -0.47 1.11 -2.75
C LEU A 24 -0.46 -0.41 -2.99
N THR A 25 0.44 -1.15 -2.34
CA THR A 25 0.57 -2.61 -2.48
C THR A 25 -0.22 -3.38 -1.44
N GLY A 26 -0.59 -2.74 -0.33
CA GLY A 26 -1.57 -3.30 0.59
C GLY A 26 -2.91 -3.42 -0.15
N PRO A 27 -3.58 -4.59 -0.15
CA PRO A 27 -4.95 -4.66 -0.62
C PRO A 27 -5.78 -3.67 0.20
N ALA A 28 -6.20 -2.56 -0.42
CA ALA A 28 -7.04 -1.51 0.20
C ALA A 28 -8.40 -2.04 0.71
N GLN A 29 -8.62 -3.34 0.56
CA GLN A 29 -9.83 -4.08 0.86
C GLN A 29 -9.53 -5.42 1.56
N ALA A 30 -8.33 -5.68 2.09
CA ALA A 30 -8.11 -6.89 2.91
C ALA A 30 -8.99 -6.84 4.15
N ARG A 31 -10.17 -7.45 4.04
CA ARG A 31 -11.09 -7.65 5.12
C ARG A 31 -10.94 -9.09 5.56
N PRO A 32 -10.09 -9.36 6.57
CA PRO A 32 -9.79 -10.72 6.97
C PRO A 32 -11.09 -11.42 7.37
N ASN A 33 -11.38 -12.53 6.71
CA ASN A 33 -12.49 -13.42 7.03
C ASN A 33 -13.90 -12.78 6.94
N GLU A 34 -14.06 -11.68 6.19
CA GLU A 34 -15.36 -11.06 5.91
C GLU A 34 -15.65 -11.17 4.40
N TRP A 35 -16.85 -11.64 4.05
CA TRP A 35 -17.30 -11.62 2.67
C TRP A 35 -17.60 -10.17 2.25
N TYR A 36 -17.04 -9.73 1.13
CA TYR A 36 -17.27 -8.38 0.61
C TYR A 36 -17.61 -8.40 -0.89
N PRO A 37 -18.40 -7.42 -1.38
CA PRO A 37 -18.69 -7.31 -2.80
C PRO A 37 -17.43 -6.86 -3.56
N CYS A 38 -17.04 -7.63 -4.57
CA CYS A 38 -15.85 -7.39 -5.39
C CYS A 38 -16.21 -7.38 -6.88
N LYS A 39 -15.38 -6.72 -7.69
CA LYS A 39 -15.59 -6.62 -9.14
C LYS A 39 -14.44 -7.32 -9.87
N VAL A 40 -14.75 -8.41 -10.57
CA VAL A 40 -13.80 -9.19 -11.38
C VAL A 40 -14.30 -9.18 -12.82
N ASP A 41 -13.47 -8.73 -13.76
CA ASP A 41 -13.83 -8.58 -15.18
C ASP A 41 -15.15 -7.82 -15.42
N GLY A 42 -15.38 -6.78 -14.63
CA GLY A 42 -16.58 -5.93 -14.73
C GLY A 42 -17.85 -6.54 -14.13
N LYS A 43 -17.82 -7.78 -13.65
CA LYS A 43 -18.95 -8.46 -12.99
C LYS A 43 -18.81 -8.44 -11.48
N TRP A 44 -19.93 -8.42 -10.79
CA TRP A 44 -19.99 -8.43 -9.32
C TRP A 44 -19.95 -9.86 -8.80
N TYR A 45 -19.09 -10.08 -7.81
CA TYR A 45 -18.95 -11.33 -7.08
C TYR A 45 -18.88 -11.05 -5.58
N TRP A 46 -19.07 -12.10 -4.79
CA TRP A 46 -18.71 -12.11 -3.39
C TRP A 46 -17.30 -12.69 -3.28
N CYS A 47 -16.36 -11.91 -2.77
CA CYS A 47 -15.00 -12.33 -2.52
C CYS A 47 -14.76 -12.49 -1.02
N MET A 48 -13.80 -13.35 -0.69
CA MET A 48 -13.24 -13.50 0.64
C MET A 48 -11.73 -13.56 0.47
N ASP A 49 -11.01 -12.68 1.15
CA ASP A 49 -9.55 -12.73 1.18
C ASP A 49 -9.14 -13.85 2.14
N LEU A 50 -8.48 -14.88 1.61
CA LEU A 50 -7.92 -16.02 2.34
C LEU A 50 -6.50 -15.72 2.84
#